data_AF-A0AA44VSC6-F1
#
_entry.id   AF-A0AA44VSC6-F1
#
_cell.length_a   1.000
_cell.length_b   1.000
_cell.length_c   1.000
_cell.angle_alpha   90.00
_cell.angle_beta   90.00
_cell.angle_gamma   90.00
#
_symmetry.space_group_name_H-M   'P 1'
#
loop_
_entity.id
_entity.type
_entity.pdbx_description
1 polymer ?
#
loop_
_entity_poly.entity_id
_entity_poly.type
_entity_poly.pdbx_seq_one_letter_code
_entity_poly.pdbx_strand_id
1 'polypeptide(L)'
;MQNINVFIKDNVKQVANKGLHIAPDIPEKKLNNAAKSMNLQEAIGSVIALLDSTVFGSGKDGLAFTGEKMVYKPAFESPEVVGFCDLEVAEYVRNVTTNDKGKEKVVEHTQITLKDGTSFKIEHISECNLEKLAEFLNTISGQFDTFEEEEQLVALAEMSEELKVAYLKVIVNMAYSDDGEVDKDEFAQILLLMTRLELSSQSRFALREYITQTGELESLESLMRNIDETCTPSHNKSVKISLVKDLFSVFMSVNDGKHENFNFFEDNNHLFNVSKEEVELIIEALKLDFKMLNDDFSDDALTRGLKELGAKAGAVGVPLAAVYLSGSVVGMSAAGLTSGLATLGLGGALGFSSMATGIGVAVLIGVGAYKGIKHLTGANELDKTKRRELMLNEVIKQTQATVSHLMEDINFITLKLNDTIMAHGAQDEKVKILLQKVKLLTSAGNVLTQKGNVVQNKCFKLKCPAELNHEKLESLTREATKQQIYTVIMSFYEEVMVEREKDGETVNVKVLSLKQDISTLDMEKLAKIFEAIGYFKASDVIKGKLSGIFS
;
A
#
# COMPACT_ATOMS: atom_id res chain seq x y z
N MET A 1 8.41 -27.45 13.73
CA MET A 1 9.34 -26.47 14.33
C MET A 1 8.91 -25.09 13.86
N GLN A 2 9.02 -24.07 14.71
CA GLN A 2 8.76 -22.69 14.28
C GLN A 2 9.79 -22.31 13.21
N ASN A 3 9.42 -21.49 12.24
CA ASN A 3 10.35 -20.96 11.24
C ASN A 3 11.32 -19.96 11.91
N ILE A 4 12.61 -19.97 11.55
CA ILE A 4 13.64 -19.13 12.21
C ILE A 4 13.36 -17.64 12.04
N ASN A 5 12.91 -17.19 10.85
CA ASN A 5 12.60 -15.80 10.60
C ASN A 5 11.48 -15.31 11.52
N VAL A 6 10.44 -16.13 11.68
CA VAL A 6 9.32 -15.86 12.60
C VAL A 6 9.81 -15.84 14.06
N PHE A 7 10.61 -16.83 14.46
CA PHE A 7 11.16 -16.88 15.82
C PHE A 7 11.98 -15.64 16.16
N ILE A 8 12.89 -15.22 15.26
CA ILE A 8 13.72 -14.02 15.46
C ILE A 8 12.81 -12.81 15.61
N LYS A 9 11.85 -12.63 14.71
CA LYS A 9 10.92 -11.49 14.71
C LYS A 9 10.13 -11.38 16.01
N ASP A 10 9.65 -12.50 16.54
CA ASP A 10 8.83 -12.55 17.75
C ASP A 10 9.65 -12.34 19.03
N ASN A 11 10.92 -12.79 19.05
CA ASN A 11 11.71 -12.88 20.28
C ASN A 11 12.85 -11.86 20.39
N VAL A 12 13.29 -11.23 19.29
CA VAL A 12 14.45 -10.31 19.29
C VAL A 12 14.26 -9.10 20.21
N LYS A 13 13.03 -8.74 20.59
CA LYS A 13 12.76 -7.69 21.58
C LYS A 13 13.46 -7.92 22.92
N GLN A 14 13.66 -9.18 23.34
CA GLN A 14 14.35 -9.49 24.59
C GLN A 14 15.84 -9.13 24.58
N VAL A 15 16.43 -9.05 23.39
CA VAL A 15 17.85 -8.75 23.17
C VAL A 15 18.12 -7.24 23.25
N ALA A 16 17.09 -6.40 23.17
CA ALA A 16 17.24 -4.96 23.08
C ALA A 16 16.80 -4.25 24.37
N ASN A 17 17.68 -3.38 24.89
CA ASN A 17 17.32 -2.41 25.93
C ASN A 17 16.60 -1.19 25.32
N LYS A 18 17.03 -0.76 24.12
CA LYS A 18 16.47 0.37 23.36
C LYS A 18 16.99 0.34 21.92
N GLY A 19 16.42 1.13 21.02
CA GLY A 19 16.99 1.35 19.67
C GLY A 19 16.75 0.23 18.66
N LEU A 20 15.89 -0.75 18.99
CA LEU A 20 15.48 -1.84 18.11
C LEU A 20 14.45 -1.38 17.08
N HIS A 21 14.67 -1.77 15.83
CA HIS A 21 13.73 -1.66 14.73
C HIS A 21 13.52 -3.07 14.17
N ILE A 22 12.27 -3.48 13.93
CA ILE A 22 11.92 -4.81 13.43
C ILE A 22 11.23 -4.64 12.08
N ALA A 23 11.55 -5.50 11.13
CA ALA A 23 11.00 -5.45 9.80
C ALA A 23 9.50 -5.77 9.77
N PRO A 24 8.76 -5.15 8.84
CA PRO A 24 9.20 -4.18 7.85
C PRO A 24 9.19 -2.72 8.37
N ASP A 25 9.01 -2.49 9.68
CA ASP A 25 8.98 -1.14 10.28
C ASP A 25 10.40 -0.59 10.59
N ILE A 26 11.38 -0.93 9.74
CA ILE A 26 12.74 -0.38 9.84
C ILE A 26 12.81 0.89 8.99
N PRO A 27 13.20 2.05 9.56
CA PRO A 27 13.34 3.26 8.77
C PRO A 27 14.32 3.07 7.61
N GLU A 28 13.91 3.37 6.39
CA GLU A 28 14.64 3.12 5.13
C GLU A 28 16.05 3.71 5.17
N LYS A 29 16.21 4.91 5.73
CA LYS A 29 17.55 5.54 5.88
C LYS A 29 18.47 4.70 6.77
N LYS A 30 17.93 4.12 7.85
CA LYS A 30 18.70 3.25 8.76
C LYS A 30 19.00 1.92 8.09
N LEU A 31 18.02 1.32 7.42
CA LEU A 31 18.20 0.08 6.67
C LEU A 31 19.27 0.22 5.56
N ASN A 32 19.22 1.30 4.77
CA ASN A 32 20.23 1.59 3.75
C ASN A 32 21.63 1.85 4.33
N ASN A 33 21.70 2.48 5.51
CA ASN A 33 22.96 2.69 6.21
C ASN A 33 23.52 1.37 6.75
N ALA A 34 22.68 0.53 7.37
CA ALA A 34 23.03 -0.81 7.83
C ALA A 34 23.49 -1.67 6.66
N ALA A 35 22.72 -1.72 5.55
CA ALA A 35 23.07 -2.44 4.34
C ALA A 35 24.49 -2.11 3.84
N LYS A 36 24.85 -0.83 3.84
CA LYS A 36 26.20 -0.39 3.42
C LYS A 36 27.30 -0.67 4.42
N SER A 37 27.03 -0.53 5.71
CA SER A 37 28.04 -0.61 6.79
C SER A 37 28.26 -2.02 7.32
N MET A 38 27.24 -2.88 7.22
CA MET A 38 27.19 -4.25 7.70
C MET A 38 27.27 -5.27 6.54
N ASN A 39 27.50 -4.82 5.30
CA ASN A 39 27.56 -5.65 4.09
C ASN A 39 26.30 -6.51 3.86
N LEU A 40 25.12 -5.89 3.98
CA LEU A 40 23.81 -6.54 3.81
C LEU A 40 23.08 -6.06 2.54
N GLN A 41 23.78 -5.49 1.55
CA GLN A 41 23.14 -4.97 0.33
C GLN A 41 22.37 -6.04 -0.45
N GLU A 42 22.91 -7.26 -0.50
CA GLU A 42 22.29 -8.39 -1.21
C GLU A 42 21.16 -9.07 -0.41
N ALA A 43 21.09 -8.81 0.90
CA ALA A 43 20.09 -9.38 1.82
C ALA A 43 19.17 -8.31 2.43
N ILE A 44 19.07 -7.13 1.81
CA ILE A 44 18.39 -5.97 2.39
C ILE A 44 16.91 -6.24 2.66
N GLY A 45 16.26 -7.03 1.80
CA GLY A 45 14.87 -7.45 1.95
C GLY A 45 14.68 -8.47 3.08
N SER A 46 15.72 -9.20 3.46
CA SER A 46 15.69 -10.27 4.47
C SER A 46 16.14 -9.83 5.85
N VAL A 47 16.49 -8.55 6.02
CA VAL A 47 16.81 -7.99 7.34
C VAL A 47 15.57 -8.01 8.22
N ILE A 48 15.56 -8.87 9.25
CA ILE A 48 14.46 -9.04 10.21
C ILE A 48 14.49 -7.96 11.28
N ALA A 49 15.68 -7.60 11.76
CA ALA A 49 15.82 -6.63 12.85
C ALA A 49 17.14 -5.86 12.77
N LEU A 50 17.09 -4.60 13.22
CA LEU A 50 18.23 -3.71 13.35
C LEU A 50 18.23 -3.08 14.75
N LEU A 51 19.24 -3.40 15.55
CA LEU A 51 19.54 -2.73 16.81
C LEU A 51 20.56 -1.63 16.55
N ASP A 52 20.12 -0.38 16.53
CA ASP A 52 20.96 0.78 16.21
C ASP A 52 21.69 1.29 17.45
N SER A 53 23.02 1.12 17.49
CA SER A 53 23.89 1.61 18.57
C SER A 53 24.60 2.92 18.25
N THR A 54 24.27 3.58 17.13
CA THR A 54 24.93 4.83 16.76
C THR A 54 24.48 5.99 17.64
N VAL A 55 25.44 6.83 18.04
CA VAL A 55 25.20 8.00 18.93
C VAL A 55 24.09 8.93 18.40
N PHE A 56 23.99 9.10 17.08
CA PHE A 56 23.00 9.95 16.43
C PHE A 56 21.84 9.19 15.76
N GLY A 57 21.69 7.89 16.04
CA GLY A 57 20.58 7.09 15.53
C GLY A 57 20.55 6.94 14.01
N SER A 58 21.72 6.86 13.37
CA SER A 58 21.89 6.69 11.93
C SER A 58 21.72 5.26 11.44
N GLY A 59 21.84 4.24 12.29
CA GLY A 59 21.74 2.83 11.92
C GLY A 59 22.98 2.23 11.24
N LYS A 60 24.17 2.81 11.42
CA LYS A 60 25.43 2.34 10.81
C LYS A 60 26.23 1.35 11.66
N ASP A 61 25.95 1.29 12.95
CA ASP A 61 26.63 0.46 13.92
C ASP A 61 25.57 -0.24 14.79
N GLY A 62 25.92 -1.40 15.34
CA GLY A 62 25.04 -2.19 16.19
C GLY A 62 24.90 -3.64 15.73
N LEU A 63 23.68 -4.19 15.83
CA LEU A 63 23.37 -5.56 15.39
C LEU A 63 22.32 -5.56 14.29
N ALA A 64 22.48 -6.42 13.30
CA ALA A 64 21.44 -6.77 12.34
C ALA A 64 21.21 -8.28 12.34
N PHE A 65 19.95 -8.69 12.22
CA PHE A 65 19.55 -10.10 12.16
C PHE A 65 18.84 -10.37 10.85
N THR A 66 19.15 -11.52 10.26
CA THR A 66 18.53 -12.08 9.07
C THR A 66 18.15 -13.54 9.36
N GLY A 67 17.61 -14.29 8.39
CA GLY A 67 17.24 -15.69 8.58
C GLY A 67 18.44 -16.62 8.77
N GLU A 68 19.59 -16.25 8.19
CA GLU A 68 20.81 -17.07 8.21
C GLU A 68 21.88 -16.61 9.19
N LYS A 69 21.88 -15.32 9.55
CA LYS A 69 23.01 -14.73 10.27
C LYS A 69 22.64 -13.55 11.15
N MET A 70 23.56 -13.26 12.07
CA MET A 70 23.65 -11.99 12.78
C MET A 70 24.92 -11.26 12.36
N VAL A 71 24.82 -9.95 12.13
CA VAL A 71 25.98 -9.08 11.89
C VAL A 71 26.16 -8.14 13.06
N TYR A 72 27.36 -8.11 13.62
CA TYR A 72 27.78 -7.16 14.65
C TYR A 72 28.74 -6.14 14.04
N LYS A 73 28.40 -4.86 14.15
CA LYS A 73 29.19 -3.76 13.61
C LYS A 73 29.56 -2.79 14.73
N PRO A 74 30.80 -2.88 15.28
CA PRO A 74 31.29 -1.91 16.26
C PRO A 74 31.53 -0.55 15.60
N ALA A 75 31.47 0.51 16.40
CA ALA A 75 31.81 1.84 15.93
C ALA A 75 33.27 1.90 15.43
N PHE A 76 33.46 2.45 14.23
CA PHE A 76 34.78 2.61 13.58
C PHE A 76 35.55 1.33 13.23
N GLU A 77 34.95 0.15 13.41
CA GLU A 77 35.57 -1.14 13.09
C GLU A 77 34.83 -1.85 11.94
N SER A 78 35.40 -2.94 11.42
CA SER A 78 34.75 -3.78 10.40
C SER A 78 33.62 -4.62 11.03
N PRO A 79 32.59 -5.01 10.26
CA PRO A 79 31.55 -5.91 10.76
C PRO A 79 32.07 -7.34 10.96
N GLU A 80 31.63 -7.96 12.05
CA GLU A 80 31.78 -9.39 12.35
C GLU A 80 30.46 -10.11 12.04
N VAL A 81 30.51 -11.30 11.44
CA VAL A 81 29.33 -12.05 11.00
C VAL A 81 29.27 -13.39 11.72
N VAL A 82 28.10 -13.72 12.28
CA VAL A 82 27.77 -15.03 12.82
C VAL A 82 26.76 -15.69 11.89
N GLY A 83 27.19 -16.66 11.08
CA GLY A 83 26.27 -17.59 10.45
C GLY A 83 25.66 -18.51 11.50
N PHE A 84 24.34 -18.63 11.57
CA PHE A 84 23.69 -19.48 12.57
C PHE A 84 24.01 -20.97 12.37
N CYS A 85 24.26 -21.38 11.13
CA CYS A 85 24.75 -22.72 10.80
C CYS A 85 26.13 -23.02 11.41
N ASP A 86 26.96 -21.99 11.57
CA ASP A 86 28.34 -22.10 12.08
C ASP A 86 28.43 -21.83 13.59
N LEU A 87 27.36 -21.32 14.20
CA LEU A 87 27.29 -21.02 15.63
C LEU A 87 27.36 -22.32 16.45
N GLU A 88 28.33 -22.41 17.35
CA GLU A 88 28.41 -23.51 18.32
C GLU A 88 27.77 -23.09 19.66
N VAL A 89 28.23 -21.99 20.24
CA VAL A 89 27.75 -21.51 21.54
C VAL A 89 27.97 -20.00 21.70
N ALA A 90 27.10 -19.36 22.48
CA ALA A 90 27.24 -17.99 22.95
C ALA A 90 27.25 -17.95 24.49
N GLU A 91 28.25 -17.30 25.10
CA GLU A 91 28.39 -17.23 26.56
C GLU A 91 28.41 -15.78 27.04
N TYR A 92 27.57 -15.46 28.03
CA TYR A 92 27.65 -14.17 28.71
C TYR A 92 28.73 -14.19 29.78
N VAL A 93 29.64 -13.22 29.73
CA VAL A 93 30.77 -13.11 30.64
C VAL A 93 30.75 -11.76 31.35
N ARG A 94 30.74 -11.80 32.69
CA ARG A 94 30.78 -10.62 33.57
C ARG A 94 31.99 -10.69 34.51
N ASN A 95 32.98 -9.83 34.25
CA ASN A 95 34.19 -9.74 35.06
C ASN A 95 34.18 -8.46 35.89
N VAL A 96 34.28 -8.60 37.22
CA VAL A 96 34.39 -7.47 38.15
C VAL A 96 35.84 -7.40 38.64
N THR A 97 36.52 -6.30 38.34
CA THR A 97 37.90 -6.04 38.78
C THR A 97 37.94 -4.79 39.65
N THR A 98 38.50 -4.87 40.85
CA THR A 98 38.62 -3.71 41.74
C THR A 98 40.00 -3.07 41.54
N ASN A 99 40.04 -1.78 41.23
CA ASN A 99 41.32 -1.06 41.13
C ASN A 99 41.89 -0.73 42.52
N ASP A 100 43.15 -0.29 42.56
CA ASP A 100 43.89 0.06 43.78
C ASP A 100 43.23 1.16 44.65
N LYS A 101 42.19 1.83 44.13
CA LYS A 101 41.40 2.86 44.82
C LYS A 101 40.04 2.36 45.29
N GLY A 102 39.79 1.05 45.24
CA GLY A 102 38.51 0.45 45.64
C GLY A 102 37.36 0.69 44.65
N LYS A 103 37.62 1.21 43.43
CA LYS A 103 36.58 1.33 42.40
C LYS A 103 36.49 0.05 41.59
N GLU A 104 35.29 -0.51 41.52
CA GLU A 104 34.98 -1.66 40.66
C GLU A 104 34.93 -1.22 39.19
N LYS A 105 35.61 -1.98 38.33
CA LYS A 105 35.52 -1.95 36.88
C LYS A 105 34.86 -3.25 36.45
N VAL A 106 33.62 -3.12 35.97
CA VAL A 106 32.85 -4.23 35.40
C VAL A 106 33.09 -4.27 33.90
N VAL A 107 33.43 -5.44 33.36
CA VAL A 107 33.55 -5.69 31.93
C VAL A 107 32.59 -6.82 31.58
N GLU A 108 31.65 -6.51 30.69
CA GLU A 108 30.57 -7.40 30.26
C GLU A 108 30.66 -7.58 28.74
N HIS A 109 30.58 -8.82 28.27
CA HIS A 109 30.56 -9.17 26.86
C HIS A 109 29.81 -10.48 26.63
N THR A 110 29.33 -10.68 25.40
CA THR A 110 28.91 -11.99 24.90
C THR A 110 30.04 -12.57 24.07
N GLN A 111 30.60 -13.70 24.49
CA GLN A 111 31.59 -14.45 23.74
C GLN A 111 30.86 -15.37 22.77
N ILE A 112 31.15 -15.23 21.47
CA ILE A 112 30.64 -16.13 20.43
C ILE A 112 31.75 -17.11 20.08
N THR A 113 31.41 -18.39 19.99
CA THR A 113 32.29 -19.46 19.51
C THR A 113 31.62 -20.15 18.32
N LEU A 114 32.36 -20.25 17.22
CA LEU A 114 31.94 -20.94 16.01
C LEU A 114 32.48 -22.37 15.99
N LYS A 115 31.83 -23.24 15.21
CA LYS A 115 32.17 -24.68 15.09
C LYS A 115 33.59 -24.95 14.56
N ASP A 116 34.22 -23.98 13.91
CA ASP A 116 35.61 -24.06 13.45
C ASP A 116 36.63 -23.71 14.56
N GLY A 117 36.15 -23.39 15.77
CA GLY A 117 36.96 -22.99 16.93
C GLY A 117 37.32 -21.50 16.96
N THR A 118 36.89 -20.70 15.96
CA THR A 118 37.05 -19.25 16.02
C THR A 118 36.11 -18.64 17.03
N SER A 119 36.52 -17.52 17.62
CA SER A 119 35.72 -16.87 18.66
C SER A 119 35.95 -15.35 18.67
N PHE A 120 34.90 -14.59 18.95
CA PHE A 120 34.98 -13.14 19.05
C PHE A 120 33.97 -12.59 20.06
N LYS A 121 34.14 -11.32 20.44
CA LYS A 121 33.37 -10.69 21.51
C LYS A 121 32.41 -9.66 20.97
N ILE A 122 31.19 -9.71 21.49
CA ILE A 122 30.21 -8.64 21.35
C ILE A 122 30.25 -7.84 22.64
N GLU A 123 30.76 -6.62 22.56
CA GLU A 123 30.93 -5.70 23.69
C GLU A 123 30.66 -4.27 23.23
N HIS A 124 30.69 -3.30 24.14
CA HIS A 124 30.52 -1.87 23.81
C HIS A 124 29.19 -1.50 23.11
N ILE A 125 28.13 -2.29 23.31
CA ILE A 125 26.79 -2.04 22.76
C ILE A 125 25.74 -1.89 23.88
N SER A 126 25.57 -0.67 24.39
CA SER A 126 24.67 -0.39 25.54
C SER A 126 23.19 -0.66 25.26
N GLU A 127 22.82 -0.62 23.99
CA GLU A 127 21.50 -0.88 23.44
C GLU A 127 21.13 -2.37 23.53
N CYS A 128 22.10 -3.27 23.69
CA CYS A 128 21.89 -4.70 23.74
C CYS A 128 21.95 -5.25 25.17
N ASN A 129 21.04 -6.16 25.49
CA ASN A 129 21.16 -7.02 26.64
C ASN A 129 22.03 -8.23 26.28
N LEU A 130 23.30 -8.19 26.69
CA LEU A 130 24.32 -9.20 26.34
C LEU A 130 24.01 -10.60 26.90
N GLU A 131 23.37 -10.67 28.08
CA GLU A 131 22.93 -11.94 28.65
C GLU A 131 21.81 -12.55 27.81
N LYS A 132 20.79 -11.75 27.48
CA LYS A 132 19.69 -12.19 26.63
C LYS A 132 20.10 -12.46 25.18
N LEU A 133 21.12 -11.78 24.68
CA LEU A 133 21.74 -12.11 23.40
C LEU A 133 22.32 -13.53 23.41
N ALA A 134 23.06 -13.89 24.46
CA ALA A 134 23.63 -15.23 24.59
C ALA A 134 22.54 -16.32 24.66
N GLU A 135 21.52 -16.12 25.50
CA GLU A 135 20.37 -17.02 25.59
C GLU A 135 19.65 -17.18 24.25
N PHE A 136 19.44 -16.07 23.54
CA PHE A 136 18.76 -16.04 22.25
C PHE A 136 19.55 -16.81 21.18
N LEU A 137 20.86 -16.57 21.06
CA LEU A 137 21.72 -17.27 20.11
C LEU A 137 21.83 -18.77 20.41
N ASN A 138 21.91 -19.15 21.69
CA ASN A 138 21.89 -20.57 22.08
C ASN A 138 20.53 -21.24 21.80
N THR A 139 19.43 -20.49 21.86
CA THR A 139 18.12 -21.00 21.47
C THR A 139 18.09 -21.27 19.96
N ILE A 140 18.68 -20.38 19.15
CA ILE A 140 18.81 -20.56 17.70
C ILE A 140 19.64 -21.80 17.38
N SER A 141 20.83 -21.95 17.97
CA SER A 141 21.71 -23.11 17.70
C SER A 141 21.17 -24.44 18.22
N GLY A 142 20.34 -24.41 19.28
CA GLY A 142 19.80 -25.61 19.91
C GLY A 142 18.43 -26.08 19.40
N GLN A 143 17.63 -25.21 18.76
CA GLN A 143 16.25 -25.52 18.34
C GLN A 143 16.03 -25.51 16.82
N PHE A 144 16.99 -25.04 16.03
CA PHE A 144 16.86 -24.88 14.58
C PHE A 144 18.01 -25.56 13.85
N ASP A 145 17.67 -26.35 12.83
CA ASP A 145 18.64 -27.05 11.98
C ASP A 145 18.68 -26.49 10.56
N THR A 146 17.73 -25.62 10.20
CA THR A 146 17.59 -25.01 8.88
C THR A 146 17.56 -23.50 9.02
N PHE A 147 18.39 -22.82 8.25
CA PHE A 147 18.52 -21.36 8.23
C PHE A 147 18.41 -20.91 6.79
N GLU A 148 17.37 -20.14 6.48
CA GLU A 148 17.09 -19.65 5.13
C GLU A 148 16.67 -18.18 5.23
N GLU A 149 17.19 -17.38 4.31
CA GLU A 149 16.75 -16.00 4.17
C GLU A 149 15.34 -15.93 3.58
N GLU A 150 14.46 -15.21 4.27
CA GLU A 150 13.15 -14.85 3.74
C GLU A 150 13.07 -13.34 3.59
N GLU A 151 12.60 -12.86 2.43
CA GLU A 151 12.21 -11.46 2.32
C GLU A 151 11.15 -11.15 3.37
N GLN A 152 11.24 -10.03 4.07
CA GLN A 152 10.34 -9.74 5.19
C GLN A 152 8.99 -9.18 4.74
N LEU A 153 8.88 -8.84 3.46
CA LEU A 153 7.67 -8.31 2.87
C LEU A 153 7.68 -8.48 1.35
N VAL A 154 6.64 -9.12 0.82
CA VAL A 154 6.44 -9.40 -0.61
C VAL A 154 5.03 -8.95 -0.99
N ALA A 155 4.85 -8.34 -2.17
CA ALA A 155 3.52 -7.93 -2.58
C ALA A 155 2.63 -9.15 -2.85
N LEU A 156 1.33 -9.06 -2.55
CA LEU A 156 0.42 -10.18 -2.78
C LEU A 156 0.35 -10.58 -4.27
N ALA A 157 0.60 -9.65 -5.19
CA ALA A 157 0.68 -9.91 -6.63
C ALA A 157 1.86 -10.82 -7.03
N GLU A 158 2.96 -10.77 -6.28
CA GLU A 158 4.20 -11.54 -6.51
C GLU A 158 4.15 -12.93 -5.85
N MET A 159 3.13 -13.20 -5.02
CA MET A 159 2.91 -14.50 -4.41
C MET A 159 2.38 -15.52 -5.42
N SER A 160 2.41 -16.80 -5.02
CA SER A 160 2.00 -17.91 -5.89
C SER A 160 0.56 -17.75 -6.40
N GLU A 161 0.31 -18.18 -7.63
CA GLU A 161 -1.05 -18.19 -8.20
C GLU A 161 -2.02 -19.03 -7.35
N GLU A 162 -1.53 -20.11 -6.73
CA GLU A 162 -2.32 -20.95 -5.83
C GLU A 162 -2.82 -20.17 -4.61
N LEU A 163 -1.92 -19.45 -3.93
CA LEU A 163 -2.26 -18.58 -2.80
C LEU A 163 -3.26 -17.50 -3.22
N LYS A 164 -2.99 -16.83 -4.36
CA LYS A 164 -3.88 -15.77 -4.88
C LYS A 164 -5.28 -16.29 -5.21
N VAL A 165 -5.40 -17.49 -5.75
CA VAL A 165 -6.69 -18.14 -6.02
C VAL A 165 -7.41 -18.50 -4.72
N ALA A 166 -6.73 -19.13 -3.76
CA ALA A 166 -7.33 -19.46 -2.46
C ALA A 166 -7.80 -18.19 -1.72
N TYR A 167 -6.97 -17.14 -1.71
CA TYR A 167 -7.28 -15.83 -1.16
C TYR A 167 -8.58 -15.23 -1.75
N LEU A 168 -8.70 -15.25 -3.09
CA LEU A 168 -9.89 -14.74 -3.77
C LEU A 168 -11.12 -15.61 -3.57
N LYS A 169 -10.97 -16.94 -3.45
CA LYS A 169 -12.09 -17.83 -3.11
C LYS A 169 -12.68 -17.54 -1.74
N VAL A 170 -11.88 -17.12 -0.76
CA VAL A 170 -12.40 -16.67 0.55
C VAL A 170 -13.33 -15.47 0.39
N ILE A 171 -12.97 -14.52 -0.50
CA ILE A 171 -13.79 -13.34 -0.78
C ILE A 171 -15.06 -13.72 -1.56
N VAL A 172 -14.98 -14.69 -2.46
CA VAL A 172 -16.15 -15.26 -3.13
C VAL A 172 -17.08 -15.92 -2.11
N ASN A 173 -16.56 -16.71 -1.17
CA ASN A 173 -17.37 -17.32 -0.11
C ASN A 173 -18.07 -16.27 0.76
N MET A 174 -17.43 -15.11 0.98
CA MET A 174 -18.04 -14.00 1.72
C MET A 174 -19.23 -13.40 0.96
N ALA A 175 -19.06 -13.09 -0.33
CA ALA A 175 -20.15 -12.60 -1.17
C ALA A 175 -21.35 -13.57 -1.16
N TYR A 176 -21.08 -14.86 -1.41
CA TYR A 176 -22.09 -15.91 -1.33
C TYR A 176 -22.79 -16.03 0.03
N SER A 177 -22.11 -15.69 1.13
CA SER A 177 -22.68 -15.83 2.47
C SER A 177 -23.74 -14.77 2.80
N ASP A 178 -23.79 -13.67 2.05
CA ASP A 178 -24.74 -12.59 2.28
C ASP A 178 -26.13 -12.97 1.73
N ASP A 179 -26.23 -13.26 0.43
CA ASP A 179 -27.51 -13.53 -0.24
C ASP A 179 -27.58 -14.85 -1.03
N GLY A 180 -26.51 -15.64 -1.03
CA GLY A 180 -26.45 -16.93 -1.74
C GLY A 180 -26.04 -16.81 -3.21
N GLU A 181 -25.73 -15.61 -3.71
CA GLU A 181 -25.14 -15.39 -5.03
C GLU A 181 -23.94 -14.44 -4.98
N VAL A 182 -23.32 -14.19 -6.13
CA VAL A 182 -22.33 -13.12 -6.28
C VAL A 182 -22.91 -12.14 -7.28
N ASP A 183 -23.32 -10.97 -6.81
CA ASP A 183 -24.00 -10.00 -7.64
C ASP A 183 -23.04 -9.22 -8.55
N LYS A 184 -23.58 -8.33 -9.38
CA LYS A 184 -22.78 -7.53 -10.33
C LYS A 184 -21.80 -6.56 -9.65
N ASP A 185 -22.14 -6.04 -8.48
CA ASP A 185 -21.40 -5.00 -7.76
C ASP A 185 -20.28 -5.65 -6.94
N GLU A 186 -20.56 -6.79 -6.31
CA GLU A 186 -19.56 -7.66 -5.68
C GLU A 186 -18.58 -8.22 -6.71
N PHE A 187 -19.10 -8.77 -7.82
CA PHE A 187 -18.26 -9.32 -8.86
C PHE A 187 -17.34 -8.25 -9.49
N ALA A 188 -17.83 -7.01 -9.63
CA ALA A 188 -16.99 -5.90 -10.05
C ALA A 188 -15.83 -5.62 -9.07
N GLN A 189 -16.04 -5.71 -7.75
CA GLN A 189 -14.94 -5.56 -6.80
C GLN A 189 -13.96 -6.75 -6.87
N ILE A 190 -14.47 -7.97 -7.02
CA ILE A 190 -13.63 -9.17 -7.17
C ILE A 190 -12.77 -9.06 -8.44
N LEU A 191 -13.31 -8.59 -9.56
CA LEU A 191 -12.56 -8.37 -10.80
C LEU A 191 -11.46 -7.30 -10.67
N LEU A 192 -11.73 -6.21 -9.95
CA LEU A 192 -10.72 -5.19 -9.64
C LEU A 192 -9.58 -5.79 -8.82
N LEU A 193 -9.92 -6.59 -7.80
CA LEU A 193 -8.95 -7.28 -6.98
C LEU A 193 -8.14 -8.32 -7.80
N MET A 194 -8.79 -9.11 -8.66
CA MET A 194 -8.11 -10.05 -9.56
C MET A 194 -7.07 -9.35 -10.44
N THR A 195 -7.39 -8.14 -10.92
CA THR A 195 -6.47 -7.32 -11.72
C THR A 195 -5.33 -6.76 -10.86
N ARG A 196 -5.63 -6.30 -9.64
CA ARG A 196 -4.66 -5.77 -8.68
C ARG A 196 -3.63 -6.82 -8.23
N LEU A 197 -4.06 -8.08 -8.15
CA LEU A 197 -3.21 -9.22 -7.79
C LEU A 197 -2.53 -9.86 -9.01
N GLU A 198 -2.68 -9.27 -10.21
CA GLU A 198 -2.07 -9.72 -11.45
C GLU A 198 -2.32 -11.22 -11.73
N LEU A 199 -3.57 -11.69 -11.58
CA LEU A 199 -3.88 -13.09 -11.83
C LEU A 199 -3.66 -13.47 -13.29
N SER A 200 -3.05 -14.64 -13.50
CA SER A 200 -2.95 -15.24 -14.83
C SER A 200 -4.33 -15.51 -15.43
N SER A 201 -4.42 -15.55 -16.76
CA SER A 201 -5.66 -15.90 -17.46
C SER A 201 -6.25 -17.24 -17.01
N GLN A 202 -5.41 -18.21 -16.64
CA GLN A 202 -5.84 -19.51 -16.12
C GLN A 202 -6.47 -19.39 -14.73
N SER A 203 -5.83 -18.66 -13.81
CA SER A 203 -6.37 -18.42 -12.47
C SER A 203 -7.65 -17.59 -12.51
N ARG A 204 -7.71 -16.60 -13.41
CA ARG A 204 -8.95 -15.83 -13.63
C ARG A 204 -10.08 -16.75 -14.11
N PHE A 205 -9.79 -17.68 -15.01
CA PHE A 205 -10.76 -18.68 -15.46
C PHE A 205 -11.22 -19.59 -14.31
N ALA A 206 -10.29 -20.11 -13.51
CA ALA A 206 -10.62 -20.95 -12.35
C ALA A 206 -11.53 -20.24 -11.35
N LEU A 207 -11.27 -18.96 -11.04
CA LEU A 207 -12.14 -18.17 -10.17
C LEU A 207 -13.51 -17.90 -10.76
N ARG A 208 -13.62 -17.62 -12.06
CA ARG A 208 -14.93 -17.46 -12.70
C ARG A 208 -15.75 -18.74 -12.67
N GLU A 209 -15.11 -19.89 -12.90
CA GLU A 209 -15.78 -21.18 -12.73
C GLU A 209 -16.27 -21.36 -11.30
N TYR A 210 -15.44 -21.03 -10.31
CA TYR A 210 -15.82 -21.06 -8.89
C TYR A 210 -16.99 -20.12 -8.54
N ILE A 211 -17.00 -18.88 -9.04
CA ILE A 211 -18.07 -17.88 -8.83
C ILE A 211 -19.41 -18.28 -9.45
N THR A 212 -19.38 -19.16 -10.45
CA THR A 212 -20.59 -19.50 -11.22
C THR A 212 -20.95 -20.98 -11.08
N GLN A 213 -20.33 -21.66 -10.11
CA GLN A 213 -20.62 -23.06 -9.84
C GLN A 213 -21.97 -23.19 -9.12
N THR A 214 -22.67 -24.28 -9.40
CA THR A 214 -23.95 -24.62 -8.76
C THR A 214 -23.80 -25.67 -7.64
N GLY A 215 -22.55 -25.96 -7.23
CA GLY A 215 -22.20 -26.94 -6.20
C GLY A 215 -21.69 -26.31 -4.91
N GLU A 216 -21.40 -27.15 -3.91
CA GLU A 216 -20.85 -26.71 -2.63
C GLU A 216 -19.52 -25.99 -2.82
N LEU A 217 -19.41 -24.80 -2.22
CA LEU A 217 -18.17 -24.03 -2.13
C LEU A 217 -17.16 -24.77 -1.25
N GLU A 218 -15.88 -24.52 -1.50
CA GLU A 218 -14.84 -25.03 -0.61
C GLU A 218 -15.00 -24.42 0.78
N SER A 219 -14.90 -25.25 1.82
CA SER A 219 -14.97 -24.78 3.21
C SER A 219 -13.89 -23.73 3.48
N LEU A 220 -14.21 -22.72 4.28
CA LEU A 220 -13.27 -21.66 4.62
C LEU A 220 -12.01 -22.20 5.31
N GLU A 221 -12.14 -23.25 6.13
CA GLU A 221 -11.02 -23.92 6.80
C GLU A 221 -10.03 -24.54 5.80
N SER A 222 -10.54 -25.11 4.70
CA SER A 222 -9.71 -25.67 3.63
C SER A 222 -8.98 -24.56 2.87
N LEU A 223 -9.66 -23.47 2.55
CA LEU A 223 -9.06 -22.32 1.86
C LEU A 223 -7.98 -21.66 2.73
N MET A 224 -8.27 -21.45 4.02
CA MET A 224 -7.30 -20.90 4.98
C MET A 224 -6.10 -21.81 5.18
N ARG A 225 -6.31 -23.13 5.20
CA ARG A 225 -5.21 -24.10 5.23
C ARG A 225 -4.33 -24.02 3.98
N ASN A 226 -4.94 -23.91 2.80
CA ASN A 226 -4.17 -23.76 1.56
C ASN A 226 -3.33 -22.46 1.59
N ILE A 227 -3.91 -21.34 2.05
CA ILE A 227 -3.18 -20.09 2.25
C ILE A 227 -2.00 -20.30 3.22
N ASP A 228 -2.22 -20.99 4.34
CA ASP A 228 -1.18 -21.25 5.33
C ASP A 228 -0.05 -22.15 4.81
N GLU A 229 -0.37 -23.16 3.99
CA GLU A 229 0.59 -24.11 3.42
C GLU A 229 1.40 -23.54 2.25
N THR A 230 0.80 -22.64 1.46
CA THR A 230 1.42 -22.03 0.27
C THR A 230 2.13 -20.72 0.55
N CYS A 231 1.90 -20.12 1.72
CA CYS A 231 2.51 -18.86 2.13
C CYS A 231 3.84 -19.10 2.84
N THR A 232 4.84 -18.27 2.53
CA THR A 232 6.07 -18.19 3.31
C THR A 232 5.72 -17.84 4.78
N PRO A 233 6.23 -18.57 5.78
CA PRO A 233 5.81 -18.40 7.18
C PRO A 233 5.92 -16.97 7.71
N SER A 234 6.98 -16.22 7.35
CA SER A 234 7.15 -14.81 7.76
C SER A 234 6.11 -13.85 7.18
N HIS A 235 5.43 -14.21 6.09
CA HIS A 235 4.40 -13.39 5.44
C HIS A 235 2.98 -13.69 5.94
N ASN A 236 2.75 -14.85 6.56
CA ASN A 236 1.42 -15.38 6.84
C ASN A 236 0.49 -14.38 7.56
N LYS A 237 0.99 -13.76 8.64
CA LYS A 237 0.22 -12.76 9.40
C LYS A 237 -0.15 -11.54 8.54
N SER A 238 0.77 -11.07 7.70
CA SER A 238 0.53 -9.96 6.77
C SER A 238 -0.52 -10.31 5.72
N VAL A 239 -0.48 -11.54 5.19
CA VAL A 239 -1.49 -12.04 4.22
C VAL A 239 -2.87 -12.08 4.87
N LYS A 240 -2.99 -12.57 6.11
CA LYS A 240 -4.27 -12.61 6.84
C LYS A 240 -4.83 -11.22 7.13
N ILE A 241 -3.99 -10.27 7.53
CA ILE A 241 -4.39 -8.86 7.69
C ILE A 241 -4.88 -8.27 6.36
N SER A 242 -4.15 -8.52 5.27
CA SER A 242 -4.55 -8.07 3.94
C SER A 242 -5.87 -8.71 3.49
N LEU A 243 -6.09 -10.00 3.77
CA LEU A 243 -7.33 -10.72 3.46
C LEU A 243 -8.52 -10.10 4.19
N VAL A 244 -8.40 -9.89 5.49
CA VAL A 244 -9.45 -9.25 6.29
C VAL A 244 -9.74 -7.84 5.78
N LYS A 245 -8.71 -7.06 5.44
CA LYS A 245 -8.93 -5.75 4.82
C LYS A 245 -9.72 -5.85 3.52
N ASP A 246 -9.37 -6.76 2.62
CA ASP A 246 -10.07 -6.86 1.34
C ASP A 246 -11.49 -7.41 1.49
N LEU A 247 -11.74 -8.28 2.48
CA LEU A 247 -13.10 -8.66 2.89
C LEU A 247 -13.92 -7.44 3.32
N PHE A 248 -13.40 -6.63 4.24
CA PHE A 248 -14.06 -5.38 4.67
C PHE A 248 -14.20 -4.39 3.50
N SER A 249 -13.23 -4.33 2.60
CA SER A 249 -13.29 -3.45 1.44
C SER A 249 -14.46 -3.79 0.52
N VAL A 250 -14.63 -5.07 0.19
CA VAL A 250 -15.74 -5.52 -0.67
C VAL A 250 -17.05 -5.26 0.04
N PHE A 251 -17.16 -5.68 1.31
CA PHE A 251 -18.35 -5.45 2.13
C PHE A 251 -18.74 -3.97 2.21
N MET A 252 -17.80 -3.08 2.53
CA MET A 252 -18.04 -1.64 2.60
C MET A 252 -18.43 -1.07 1.24
N SER A 253 -17.88 -1.59 0.14
CA SER A 253 -18.16 -1.08 -1.20
C SER A 253 -19.59 -1.36 -1.64
N VAL A 254 -20.18 -2.46 -1.19
CA VAL A 254 -21.57 -2.83 -1.48
C VAL A 254 -22.57 -2.35 -0.42
N ASN A 255 -22.08 -1.91 0.75
CA ASN A 255 -22.89 -1.42 1.88
C ASN A 255 -22.73 0.08 2.16
N ASP A 256 -22.59 0.92 1.13
CA ASP A 256 -22.49 2.39 1.26
C ASP A 256 -21.39 2.88 2.24
N GLY A 257 -20.28 2.15 2.34
CA GLY A 257 -19.17 2.46 3.23
C GLY A 257 -19.39 2.09 4.70
N LYS A 258 -20.50 1.40 5.03
CA LYS A 258 -20.74 0.84 6.37
C LYS A 258 -19.92 -0.42 6.58
N HIS A 259 -19.56 -0.68 7.84
CA HIS A 259 -18.68 -1.78 8.24
C HIS A 259 -19.21 -2.55 9.45
N GLU A 260 -20.29 -2.06 10.05
CA GLU A 260 -20.99 -2.65 11.17
C GLU A 260 -21.76 -3.90 10.73
N ASN A 261 -21.91 -4.88 11.64
CA ASN A 261 -22.65 -6.13 11.41
C ASN A 261 -22.08 -6.99 10.27
N PHE A 262 -20.75 -7.08 10.17
CA PHE A 262 -20.12 -7.93 9.17
C PHE A 262 -20.07 -9.39 9.64
N ASN A 263 -21.22 -10.06 9.59
CA ASN A 263 -21.43 -11.40 10.17
C ASN A 263 -20.40 -12.43 9.67
N PHE A 264 -20.09 -12.43 8.37
CA PHE A 264 -19.09 -13.35 7.81
C PHE A 264 -17.73 -13.24 8.50
N PHE A 265 -17.28 -12.02 8.82
CA PHE A 265 -16.04 -11.83 9.56
C PHE A 265 -16.20 -12.23 11.04
N GLU A 266 -17.28 -11.82 11.68
CA GLU A 266 -17.53 -12.11 13.11
C GLU A 266 -17.56 -13.62 13.39
N ASP A 267 -18.22 -14.39 12.53
CA ASP A 267 -18.34 -15.85 12.67
C ASP A 267 -17.00 -16.57 12.43
N ASN A 268 -16.15 -16.01 11.56
CA ASN A 268 -14.96 -16.69 11.03
C ASN A 268 -13.63 -16.10 11.51
N ASN A 269 -13.62 -15.08 12.37
CA ASN A 269 -12.38 -14.44 12.83
C ASN A 269 -11.42 -15.39 13.56
N HIS A 270 -11.94 -16.49 14.12
CA HIS A 270 -11.10 -17.54 14.71
C HIS A 270 -10.15 -18.21 13.69
N LEU A 271 -10.48 -18.18 12.39
CA LEU A 271 -9.63 -18.69 11.30
C LEU A 271 -8.62 -17.64 10.82
N PHE A 272 -9.01 -16.36 10.79
CA PHE A 272 -8.12 -15.26 10.40
C PHE A 272 -7.14 -14.88 11.53
N ASN A 273 -7.54 -15.07 12.78
CA ASN A 273 -6.80 -14.72 13.98
C ASN A 273 -6.32 -13.26 13.97
N VAL A 274 -7.25 -12.34 13.68
CA VAL A 274 -7.01 -10.89 13.66
C VAL A 274 -7.66 -10.25 14.89
N SER A 275 -6.88 -9.47 15.64
CA SER A 275 -7.35 -8.82 16.87
C SER A 275 -8.30 -7.67 16.57
N LYS A 276 -9.08 -7.25 17.56
CA LYS A 276 -9.97 -6.10 17.42
C LYS A 276 -9.20 -4.83 17.06
N GLU A 277 -8.05 -4.61 17.67
CA GLU A 277 -7.20 -3.43 17.42
C GLU A 277 -6.63 -3.46 16.00
N GLU A 278 -6.29 -4.63 15.47
CA GLU A 278 -5.87 -4.83 14.08
C GLU A 278 -7.03 -4.55 13.10
N VAL A 279 -8.26 -4.98 13.42
CA VAL A 279 -9.46 -4.64 12.63
C VAL A 279 -9.69 -3.13 12.64
N GLU A 280 -9.58 -2.46 13.78
CA GLU A 280 -9.75 -1.01 13.84
C GLU A 280 -8.70 -0.26 13.00
N LEU A 281 -7.46 -0.76 12.93
CA LEU A 281 -6.43 -0.24 12.02
C LEU A 281 -6.85 -0.42 10.54
N ILE A 282 -7.34 -1.61 10.18
CA ILE A 282 -7.84 -1.92 8.83
C ILE A 282 -8.96 -0.95 8.43
N ILE A 283 -9.95 -0.74 9.30
CA ILE A 283 -11.08 0.15 9.03
C ILE A 283 -10.63 1.61 8.87
N GLU A 284 -9.68 2.08 9.68
CA GLU A 284 -9.12 3.43 9.51
C GLU A 284 -8.37 3.58 8.18
N ALA A 285 -7.62 2.55 7.76
CA ALA A 285 -6.94 2.55 6.48
C ALA A 285 -7.94 2.59 5.32
N LEU A 286 -9.03 1.81 5.38
CA LEU A 286 -10.10 1.86 4.37
C LEU A 286 -10.80 3.22 4.34
N LYS A 287 -11.11 3.80 5.51
CA LYS A 287 -11.70 5.15 5.59
C LYS A 287 -10.76 6.21 5.00
N LEU A 288 -9.45 6.10 5.22
CA LEU A 288 -8.47 6.98 4.60
C LEU A 288 -8.49 6.82 3.08
N ASP A 289 -8.38 5.59 2.59
CA ASP A 289 -8.40 5.25 1.16
C ASP A 289 -9.64 5.85 0.47
N PHE A 290 -10.84 5.66 1.02
CA PHE A 290 -12.08 6.21 0.47
C PHE A 290 -12.10 7.75 0.51
N LYS A 291 -11.67 8.37 1.62
CA LYS A 291 -11.62 9.83 1.76
C LYS A 291 -10.67 10.48 0.76
N MET A 292 -9.60 9.80 0.38
CA MET A 292 -8.63 10.35 -0.58
C MET A 292 -9.22 10.64 -1.97
N LEU A 293 -10.34 10.01 -2.32
CA LEU A 293 -11.04 10.25 -3.58
C LEU A 293 -12.02 11.43 -3.53
N ASN A 294 -12.16 12.10 -2.39
CA ASN A 294 -13.09 13.23 -2.24
C ASN A 294 -12.42 14.57 -2.58
N ASP A 295 -13.23 15.49 -3.10
CA ASP A 295 -12.77 16.77 -3.64
C ASP A 295 -12.06 17.67 -2.59
N ASP A 296 -12.33 17.46 -1.30
CA ASP A 296 -11.79 18.28 -0.20
C ASP A 296 -10.54 17.69 0.48
N PHE A 297 -10.06 16.52 0.03
CA PHE A 297 -8.97 15.82 0.73
C PHE A 297 -7.57 16.34 0.38
N SER A 298 -7.04 17.27 1.17
CA SER A 298 -5.73 17.91 0.91
C SER A 298 -4.52 16.99 1.14
N ASP A 299 -3.38 17.31 0.51
CA ASP A 299 -2.09 16.66 0.77
C ASP A 299 -1.66 16.67 2.25
N ASP A 300 -2.01 17.73 2.98
CA ASP A 300 -1.73 17.84 4.41
C ASP A 300 -2.62 16.89 5.22
N ALA A 301 -3.87 16.70 4.80
CA ALA A 301 -4.78 15.70 5.39
C ALA A 301 -4.28 14.28 5.11
N LEU A 302 -3.80 14.02 3.89
CA LEU A 302 -3.19 12.73 3.53
C LEU A 302 -1.96 12.42 4.38
N THR A 303 -1.02 13.36 4.46
CA THR A 303 0.22 13.19 5.23
C THR A 303 -0.07 12.91 6.70
N ARG A 304 -1.08 13.60 7.25
CA ARG A 304 -1.52 13.40 8.64
C ARG A 304 -2.17 12.04 8.84
N GLY A 305 -3.10 11.66 7.96
CA GLY A 305 -3.79 10.36 8.02
C GLY A 305 -2.81 9.19 7.94
N LEU A 306 -1.81 9.24 7.06
CA LEU A 306 -0.77 8.20 6.98
C LEU A 306 0.12 8.14 8.23
N LYS A 307 0.42 9.28 8.86
CA LYS A 307 1.18 9.30 10.14
C LYS A 307 0.37 8.72 11.29
N GLU A 308 -0.90 9.07 11.37
CA GLU A 308 -1.82 8.54 12.38
C GLU A 308 -1.99 7.03 12.21
N LEU A 309 -2.20 6.56 10.98
CA LEU A 309 -2.21 5.13 10.67
C LEU A 309 -0.89 4.44 11.02
N GLY A 310 0.26 5.01 10.67
CA GLY A 310 1.56 4.45 11.02
C GLY A 310 1.78 4.35 12.53
N ALA A 311 1.33 5.35 13.29
CA ALA A 311 1.37 5.31 14.75
C ALA A 311 0.46 4.23 15.33
N LYS A 312 -0.77 4.08 14.80
CA LYS A 312 -1.70 3.03 15.21
C LYS A 312 -1.19 1.64 14.86
N ALA A 313 -0.65 1.47 13.66
CA ALA A 313 -0.01 0.26 13.17
C ALA A 313 1.13 -0.19 14.12
N GLY A 314 2.03 0.73 14.45
CA GLY A 314 3.09 0.49 15.43
C GLY A 314 2.58 0.15 16.83
N ALA A 315 1.46 0.75 17.27
CA ALA A 315 0.86 0.48 18.58
C ALA A 315 0.26 -0.93 18.67
N VAL A 316 -0.28 -1.46 17.57
CA VAL A 316 -0.85 -2.82 17.50
C VAL A 316 0.15 -3.87 17.03
N GLY A 317 1.39 -3.47 16.73
CA GLY A 317 2.45 -4.35 16.25
C GLY A 317 2.22 -4.88 14.83
N VAL A 318 1.37 -4.22 14.05
CA VAL A 318 1.13 -4.56 12.64
C VAL A 318 1.93 -3.61 11.77
N PRO A 319 2.71 -4.12 10.82
CA PRO A 319 3.39 -3.25 9.90
C PRO A 319 2.39 -2.57 8.96
N LEU A 320 2.52 -1.25 8.77
CA LEU A 320 1.58 -0.51 7.91
C LEU A 320 1.53 -1.07 6.48
N ALA A 321 2.66 -1.60 6.00
CA ALA A 321 2.74 -2.20 4.68
C ALA A 321 1.97 -3.54 4.56
N ALA A 322 1.74 -4.26 5.66
CA ALA A 322 0.89 -5.45 5.67
C ALA A 322 -0.58 -5.11 5.37
N VAL A 323 -1.05 -3.93 5.81
CA VAL A 323 -2.39 -3.43 5.48
C VAL A 323 -2.51 -3.11 3.98
N TYR A 324 -1.40 -2.86 3.30
CA TYR A 324 -1.37 -2.53 1.88
C TYR A 324 -0.73 -3.61 1.01
N LEU A 325 -0.64 -4.85 1.51
CA LEU A 325 -0.01 -5.98 0.82
C LEU A 325 -0.68 -6.30 -0.52
N SER A 326 -2.02 -6.22 -0.56
CA SER A 326 -2.81 -6.36 -1.79
C SER A 326 -2.94 -5.05 -2.59
N GLY A 327 -2.36 -3.95 -2.14
CA GLY A 327 -2.58 -2.60 -2.67
C GLY A 327 -3.75 -1.85 -2.03
N SER A 328 -4.02 -0.63 -2.48
CA SER A 328 -5.14 0.21 -2.02
C SER A 328 -6.46 -0.20 -2.66
N VAL A 329 -7.55 -0.07 -1.90
CA VAL A 329 -8.91 -0.42 -2.35
C VAL A 329 -9.48 0.56 -3.36
N VAL A 330 -8.90 1.75 -3.42
CA VAL A 330 -9.25 2.73 -4.44
C VAL A 330 -8.49 2.52 -5.75
N GLY A 331 -7.67 1.47 -5.87
CA GLY A 331 -7.03 1.11 -7.13
C GLY A 331 -5.61 1.64 -7.34
N MET A 332 -4.94 2.04 -6.26
CA MET A 332 -3.48 2.20 -6.26
C MET A 332 -2.86 0.83 -5.99
N SER A 333 -1.93 0.37 -6.84
CA SER A 333 -1.16 -0.84 -6.53
C SER A 333 -0.32 -0.67 -5.27
N ALA A 334 0.20 -1.78 -4.71
CA ALA A 334 1.16 -1.74 -3.60
C ALA A 334 2.34 -0.79 -3.92
N ALA A 335 2.80 -0.76 -5.18
CA ALA A 335 3.84 0.14 -5.68
C ALA A 335 3.42 1.62 -5.85
N GLY A 336 2.13 1.94 -5.96
CA GLY A 336 1.64 3.32 -5.97
C GLY A 336 1.67 3.95 -4.57
N LEU A 337 1.33 3.17 -3.55
CA LEU A 337 1.37 3.56 -2.14
C LEU A 337 2.77 3.53 -1.52
N THR A 338 3.69 2.73 -2.06
CA THR A 338 5.09 2.75 -1.62
C THR A 338 5.71 4.13 -1.74
N SER A 339 5.17 5.04 -2.55
CA SER A 339 5.59 6.45 -2.57
C SER A 339 5.13 7.28 -1.35
N GLY A 340 3.92 7.01 -0.85
CA GLY A 340 3.37 7.56 0.40
C GLY A 340 4.05 6.99 1.65
N LEU A 341 4.45 5.72 1.57
CA LEU A 341 5.26 5.06 2.60
C LEU A 341 6.74 5.48 2.51
N ALA A 342 7.31 5.64 1.32
CA ALA A 342 8.65 6.20 1.08
C ALA A 342 8.75 7.63 1.63
N THR A 343 7.69 8.42 1.53
CA THR A 343 7.62 9.75 2.14
C THR A 343 7.66 9.72 3.67
N LEU A 344 7.29 8.59 4.28
CA LEU A 344 7.43 8.31 5.71
C LEU A 344 8.69 7.50 6.04
N GLY A 345 9.54 7.20 5.05
CA GLY A 345 10.76 6.42 5.21
C GLY A 345 10.51 4.91 5.37
N LEU A 346 9.40 4.40 4.83
CA LEU A 346 8.96 3.00 4.91
C LEU A 346 8.91 2.31 3.53
N GLY A 347 9.33 2.97 2.45
CA GLY A 347 9.13 2.48 1.07
C GLY A 347 10.40 2.64 0.23
N GLY A 348 11.03 1.53 -0.14
CA GLY A 348 12.12 1.54 -1.13
C GLY A 348 13.13 0.40 -0.98
N ALA A 349 13.33 -0.12 0.24
CA ALA A 349 14.37 -1.11 0.54
C ALA A 349 13.86 -2.51 0.96
N LEU A 350 12.55 -2.66 1.23
CA LEU A 350 11.97 -3.88 1.82
C LEU A 350 11.08 -4.66 0.83
N GLY A 351 11.62 -5.02 -0.34
CA GLY A 351 10.97 -6.02 -1.21
C GLY A 351 9.92 -5.51 -2.20
N PHE A 352 9.34 -4.31 -2.04
CA PHE A 352 8.57 -3.69 -3.12
C PHE A 352 9.51 -3.12 -4.18
N SER A 353 10.02 -3.97 -5.07
CA SER A 353 10.91 -3.51 -6.12
C SER A 353 10.18 -2.46 -6.98
N SER A 354 10.87 -1.36 -7.28
CA SER A 354 10.39 -0.32 -8.21
C SER A 354 10.22 -0.80 -9.65
N MET A 355 10.44 -2.10 -9.90
CA MET A 355 10.33 -2.75 -11.21
C MET A 355 9.25 -3.83 -11.28
N ALA A 356 8.64 -4.22 -10.16
CA ALA A 356 7.57 -5.21 -10.14
C ALA A 356 6.24 -4.53 -9.79
N THR A 357 5.47 -4.24 -10.82
CA THR A 357 4.01 -4.45 -10.87
C THR A 357 3.50 -3.86 -12.19
N GLY A 358 2.97 -4.74 -13.03
CA GLY A 358 2.11 -4.31 -14.11
C GLY A 358 0.93 -3.57 -13.50
N ILE A 359 0.71 -2.32 -13.92
CA ILE A 359 -0.31 -1.42 -13.37
C ILE A 359 0.09 -0.82 -12.00
N GLY A 360 1.19 -0.07 -11.97
CA GLY A 360 1.43 0.89 -10.88
C GLY A 360 2.52 1.89 -11.23
N VAL A 361 2.17 3.12 -11.60
CA VAL A 361 3.17 4.20 -11.61
C VAL A 361 3.57 4.46 -10.16
N ALA A 362 4.85 4.25 -9.84
CA ALA A 362 5.45 4.72 -8.60
C ALA A 362 5.38 6.26 -8.59
N VAL A 363 4.40 6.83 -7.88
CA VAL A 363 4.26 8.29 -7.73
C VAL A 363 5.27 8.79 -6.70
N LEU A 364 6.58 8.68 -6.95
CA LEU A 364 7.64 9.14 -6.04
C LEU A 364 7.54 10.65 -5.77
N ILE A 365 6.75 11.06 -4.77
CA ILE A 365 6.70 12.45 -4.31
C ILE A 365 7.31 12.53 -2.91
N GLY A 366 8.63 12.32 -2.83
CA GLY A 366 9.39 12.49 -1.59
C GLY A 366 9.24 13.89 -0.99
N VAL A 367 9.10 14.00 0.33
CA VAL A 367 8.97 15.27 1.08
C VAL A 367 10.18 16.19 0.84
N GLY A 368 11.35 15.60 0.56
CA GLY A 368 12.60 16.32 0.26
C GLY A 368 12.59 17.04 -1.10
N ALA A 369 12.12 16.39 -2.16
CA ALA A 369 11.95 17.03 -3.47
C ALA A 369 10.90 18.17 -3.39
N TYR A 370 9.87 17.96 -2.57
CA TYR A 370 8.76 18.91 -2.38
C TYR A 370 9.17 20.19 -1.66
N LYS A 371 9.99 20.10 -0.59
CA LYS A 371 10.48 21.30 0.12
C LYS A 371 11.36 22.19 -0.77
N GLY A 372 12.17 21.60 -1.65
CA GLY A 372 13.04 22.35 -2.57
C GLY A 372 12.25 23.14 -3.62
N ILE A 373 11.23 22.53 -4.24
CA ILE A 373 10.39 23.16 -5.26
C ILE A 373 9.43 24.19 -4.64
N LYS A 374 8.89 23.90 -3.45
CA LYS A 374 8.01 24.81 -2.68
C LYS A 374 8.71 26.13 -2.33
N HIS A 375 10.02 26.10 -2.04
CA HIS A 375 10.78 27.30 -1.71
C HIS A 375 11.18 28.13 -2.94
N LEU A 376 11.20 27.52 -4.12
CA LEU A 376 11.61 28.16 -5.38
C LEU A 376 10.44 28.75 -6.19
N THR A 377 9.22 28.25 -6.02
CA THR A 377 8.09 28.59 -6.92
C THR A 377 6.94 29.37 -6.28
N GLY A 378 6.82 29.39 -4.94
CA GLY A 378 5.77 30.14 -4.23
C GLY A 378 4.32 29.73 -4.56
N ALA A 379 4.11 28.65 -5.32
CA ALA A 379 2.82 28.24 -5.86
C ALA A 379 2.14 27.18 -4.98
N ASN A 380 1.52 27.62 -3.88
CA ASN A 380 0.89 26.72 -2.90
C ASN A 380 -0.31 25.87 -3.40
N GLU A 381 -0.94 26.23 -4.53
CA GLU A 381 -2.18 25.58 -5.00
C GLU A 381 -1.97 24.56 -6.13
N LEU A 382 -1.00 24.77 -7.02
CA LEU A 382 -0.68 23.84 -8.11
C LEU A 382 -0.20 22.48 -7.59
N ASP A 383 0.48 22.48 -6.45
CA ASP A 383 1.14 21.30 -5.92
C ASP A 383 0.16 20.34 -5.19
N LYS A 384 -0.88 20.88 -4.51
CA LYS A 384 -1.91 20.10 -3.78
C LYS A 384 -2.78 19.23 -4.69
N THR A 385 -2.96 19.65 -5.93
CA THR A 385 -3.85 18.99 -6.90
C THR A 385 -3.14 17.85 -7.63
N LYS A 386 -1.81 17.90 -7.73
CA LYS A 386 -1.04 16.97 -8.58
C LYS A 386 -0.97 15.56 -8.03
N ARG A 387 -0.85 15.39 -6.71
CA ARG A 387 -0.84 14.05 -6.08
C ARG A 387 -2.15 13.32 -6.30
N ARG A 388 -3.26 14.01 -6.07
CA ARG A 388 -4.61 13.48 -6.28
C ARG A 388 -4.86 13.16 -7.75
N GLU A 389 -4.43 14.01 -8.68
CA GLU A 389 -4.53 13.73 -10.12
C GLU A 389 -3.83 12.42 -10.48
N LEU A 390 -2.62 12.19 -9.97
CA LEU A 390 -1.87 10.96 -10.22
C LEU A 390 -2.57 9.72 -9.63
N MET A 391 -3.11 9.85 -8.41
CA MET A 391 -3.89 8.76 -7.80
C MET A 391 -5.14 8.42 -8.62
N LEU A 392 -5.94 9.42 -9.01
CA LEU A 392 -7.14 9.21 -9.83
C LEU A 392 -6.80 8.56 -11.17
N ASN A 393 -5.67 8.94 -11.79
CA ASN A 393 -5.20 8.32 -13.03
C ASN A 393 -4.83 6.84 -12.84
N GLU A 394 -4.25 6.44 -11.70
CA GLU A 394 -4.01 5.02 -11.42
C GLU A 394 -5.31 4.23 -11.25
N VAL A 395 -6.31 4.79 -10.56
CA VAL A 395 -7.64 4.17 -10.47
C VAL A 395 -8.25 3.96 -11.87
N ILE A 396 -8.12 4.96 -12.75
CA ILE A 396 -8.59 4.87 -14.14
C ILE A 396 -7.85 3.78 -14.90
N LYS A 397 -6.52 3.72 -14.78
CA LYS A 397 -5.67 2.72 -15.45
C LYS A 397 -6.01 1.31 -15.00
N GLN A 398 -6.18 1.08 -13.69
CA GLN A 398 -6.59 -0.20 -13.15
C GLN A 398 -7.98 -0.60 -13.63
N THR A 399 -8.94 0.32 -13.62
CA THR A 399 -10.29 0.08 -14.12
C THR A 399 -10.28 -0.30 -15.60
N GLN A 400 -9.48 0.41 -16.42
CA GLN A 400 -9.32 0.11 -17.85
C GLN A 400 -8.68 -1.26 -18.09
N ALA A 401 -7.65 -1.63 -17.33
CA ALA A 401 -7.04 -2.95 -17.40
C ALA A 401 -8.04 -4.05 -17.01
N THR A 402 -8.84 -3.82 -15.96
CA THR A 402 -9.89 -4.75 -15.52
C THR A 402 -10.93 -4.94 -16.62
N VAL A 403 -11.38 -3.85 -17.27
CA VAL A 403 -12.29 -3.93 -18.42
C VAL A 403 -11.66 -4.69 -19.60
N SER A 404 -10.37 -4.49 -19.87
CA SER A 404 -9.64 -5.24 -20.92
C SER A 404 -9.64 -6.74 -20.61
N HIS A 405 -9.27 -7.13 -19.40
CA HIS A 405 -9.29 -8.53 -18.94
C HIS A 405 -10.69 -9.14 -19.01
N LEU A 406 -11.71 -8.38 -18.63
CA LEU A 406 -13.11 -8.78 -18.74
C LEU A 406 -13.53 -9.02 -20.20
N MET A 407 -13.07 -8.19 -21.15
CA MET A 407 -13.36 -8.40 -22.56
C MET A 407 -12.70 -9.68 -23.10
N GLU A 408 -11.46 -9.97 -22.70
CA GLU A 408 -10.82 -11.26 -23.01
C GLU A 408 -11.65 -12.44 -22.48
N ASP A 409 -12.18 -12.29 -21.26
CA ASP A 409 -12.98 -13.32 -20.59
C ASP A 409 -14.33 -13.54 -21.26
N ILE A 410 -15.03 -12.46 -21.65
CA ILE A 410 -16.26 -12.53 -22.43
C ILE A 410 -16.00 -13.21 -23.77
N ASN A 411 -14.91 -12.86 -24.46
CA ASN A 411 -14.56 -13.48 -25.73
C ASN A 411 -14.32 -14.99 -25.58
N PHE A 412 -13.59 -15.40 -24.54
CA PHE A 412 -13.34 -16.81 -24.24
C PHE A 412 -14.65 -17.60 -24.01
N ILE A 413 -15.54 -17.06 -23.17
CA ILE A 413 -16.83 -17.72 -22.87
C ILE A 413 -17.74 -17.73 -24.11
N THR A 414 -17.73 -16.66 -24.91
CA THR A 414 -18.51 -16.57 -26.15
C THR A 414 -18.07 -17.62 -27.18
N LEU A 415 -16.76 -17.87 -27.32
CA LEU A 415 -16.26 -18.94 -28.17
C LEU A 415 -16.73 -20.31 -27.67
N LYS A 416 -16.57 -20.60 -26.37
CA LYS A 416 -17.03 -21.85 -25.75
C LYS A 416 -18.54 -22.04 -25.87
N LEU A 417 -19.31 -20.96 -25.76
CA LEU A 417 -20.75 -20.93 -25.96
C LEU A 417 -21.11 -21.34 -27.39
N ASN A 418 -20.47 -20.74 -28.39
CA ASN A 418 -20.69 -21.09 -29.79
C ASN A 418 -20.36 -22.56 -30.07
N ASP A 419 -19.22 -23.05 -29.60
CA ASP A 419 -18.82 -24.45 -29.76
C ASP A 419 -19.83 -25.41 -29.13
N THR A 420 -20.32 -25.07 -27.93
CA THR A 420 -21.31 -25.89 -27.20
C THR A 420 -22.67 -25.89 -27.90
N ILE A 421 -23.11 -24.75 -28.43
CA ILE A 421 -24.36 -24.64 -29.21
C ILE A 421 -24.26 -25.51 -30.47
N MET A 422 -23.12 -25.50 -31.17
CA MET A 422 -22.91 -26.31 -32.36
C MET A 422 -22.89 -27.82 -32.05
N ALA A 423 -22.35 -28.21 -30.88
CA ALA A 423 -22.24 -29.61 -30.49
C ALA A 423 -23.52 -30.21 -29.87
N HIS A 424 -24.25 -29.43 -29.07
CA HIS A 424 -25.34 -29.93 -28.21
C HIS A 424 -26.69 -29.21 -28.40
N GLY A 425 -26.73 -28.14 -29.21
CA GLY A 425 -27.93 -27.35 -29.45
C GLY A 425 -28.18 -26.27 -28.40
N ALA A 426 -28.95 -25.25 -28.77
CA ALA A 426 -29.12 -24.02 -27.97
C ALA A 426 -29.89 -24.19 -26.65
N GLN A 427 -30.60 -25.31 -26.44
CA GLN A 427 -31.35 -25.59 -25.22
C GLN A 427 -30.58 -26.42 -24.19
N ASP A 428 -29.34 -26.82 -24.51
CA ASP A 428 -28.49 -27.57 -23.59
C ASP A 428 -28.22 -26.77 -22.31
N GLU A 429 -28.18 -27.46 -21.17
CA GLU A 429 -28.01 -26.83 -19.87
C GLU A 429 -26.67 -26.09 -19.76
N LYS A 430 -25.61 -26.60 -20.41
CA LYS A 430 -24.30 -25.92 -20.47
C LYS A 430 -24.38 -24.62 -21.25
N VAL A 431 -25.21 -24.54 -22.28
CA VAL A 431 -25.44 -23.31 -23.05
C VAL A 431 -26.11 -22.26 -22.16
N LYS A 432 -27.11 -22.64 -21.36
CA LYS A 432 -27.75 -21.71 -20.41
C LYS A 432 -26.77 -21.19 -19.36
N ILE A 433 -25.94 -22.07 -18.79
CA ILE A 433 -24.90 -21.68 -17.84
C ILE A 433 -23.94 -20.67 -18.49
N LEU A 434 -23.42 -20.96 -19.68
CA LEU A 434 -22.50 -20.05 -20.38
C LEU A 434 -23.15 -18.69 -20.69
N LEU A 435 -24.44 -18.65 -21.06
CA LEU A 435 -25.20 -17.40 -21.23
C LEU A 435 -25.33 -16.61 -19.93
N GLN A 436 -25.59 -17.28 -18.80
CA GLN A 436 -25.63 -16.64 -17.49
C GLN A 436 -24.26 -16.04 -17.13
N LYS A 437 -23.16 -16.76 -17.37
CA LYS A 437 -21.80 -16.23 -17.16
C LYS A 437 -21.52 -14.98 -17.99
N VAL A 438 -21.89 -14.97 -19.27
CA VAL A 438 -21.75 -13.77 -20.14
C VAL A 438 -22.57 -12.60 -19.60
N LYS A 439 -23.81 -12.86 -19.14
CA LYS A 439 -24.68 -11.82 -18.58
C LYS A 439 -24.10 -11.21 -17.30
N LEU A 440 -23.58 -12.03 -16.40
CA LEU A 440 -22.95 -11.58 -15.15
C LEU A 440 -21.70 -10.73 -15.44
N LEU A 441 -20.80 -11.21 -16.31
CA LEU A 441 -19.62 -10.45 -16.76
C LEU A 441 -20.00 -9.11 -17.39
N THR A 442 -20.99 -9.10 -18.30
CA THR A 442 -21.44 -7.86 -18.94
C THR A 442 -22.01 -6.87 -17.92
N SER A 443 -22.75 -7.36 -16.92
CA SER A 443 -23.34 -6.53 -15.87
C SER A 443 -22.27 -5.93 -14.97
N ALA A 444 -21.30 -6.72 -14.52
CA ALA A 444 -20.15 -6.23 -13.77
C ALA A 444 -19.29 -5.24 -14.61
N GLY A 445 -19.14 -5.48 -15.91
CA GLY A 445 -18.46 -4.58 -16.83
C GLY A 445 -19.12 -3.19 -16.91
N ASN A 446 -20.45 -3.13 -16.83
CA ASN A 446 -21.18 -1.86 -16.76
C ASN A 446 -20.88 -1.09 -15.47
N VAL A 447 -20.84 -1.79 -14.32
CA VAL A 447 -20.47 -1.20 -13.02
C VAL A 447 -19.07 -0.61 -13.07
N LEU A 448 -18.10 -1.36 -13.61
CA LEU A 448 -16.71 -0.90 -13.77
C LEU A 448 -16.61 0.31 -14.68
N THR A 449 -17.34 0.33 -15.80
CA THR A 449 -17.36 1.46 -16.74
C THR A 449 -17.94 2.71 -16.08
N GLN A 450 -19.03 2.57 -15.31
CA GLN A 450 -19.61 3.69 -14.55
C GLN A 450 -18.63 4.23 -13.50
N LYS A 451 -17.99 3.34 -12.72
CA LYS A 451 -16.95 3.71 -11.73
C LYS A 451 -15.81 4.47 -12.40
N GLY A 452 -15.32 3.99 -13.54
CA GLY A 452 -14.28 4.65 -14.34
C GLY A 452 -14.70 6.06 -14.79
N ASN A 453 -15.92 6.22 -15.27
CA ASN A 453 -16.45 7.53 -15.71
C ASN A 453 -16.55 8.55 -14.56
N VAL A 454 -16.96 8.11 -13.37
CA VAL A 454 -17.03 8.96 -12.17
C VAL A 454 -15.64 9.46 -11.78
N VAL A 455 -14.65 8.56 -11.77
CA VAL A 455 -13.27 8.90 -11.43
C VAL A 455 -12.63 9.82 -12.49
N GLN A 456 -12.89 9.56 -13.78
CA GLN A 456 -12.47 10.45 -14.87
C GLN A 456 -13.05 11.85 -14.73
N ASN A 457 -14.34 11.96 -14.39
CA ASN A 457 -14.99 13.25 -14.15
C ASN A 457 -14.27 14.02 -13.03
N LYS A 458 -13.98 13.36 -11.90
CA LYS A 458 -13.18 13.95 -10.80
C LYS A 458 -11.81 14.43 -11.29
N CYS A 459 -11.10 13.62 -12.09
CA CYS A 459 -9.80 14.00 -12.64
C CYS A 459 -9.88 15.24 -13.55
N PHE A 460 -10.89 15.33 -14.41
CA PHE A 460 -11.11 16.53 -15.23
C PHE A 460 -11.50 17.75 -14.40
N LYS A 461 -12.32 17.57 -13.35
CA LYS A 461 -12.70 18.64 -12.42
C LYS A 461 -11.48 19.26 -11.74
N LEU A 462 -10.45 18.48 -11.40
CA LEU A 462 -9.17 19.00 -10.86
C LEU A 462 -8.43 19.94 -11.81
N LYS A 463 -8.70 19.86 -13.12
CA LYS A 463 -8.11 20.72 -14.16
C LYS A 463 -8.97 21.95 -14.47
N CYS A 464 -10.08 22.13 -13.76
CA CYS A 464 -10.98 23.26 -13.89
C CYS A 464 -10.96 24.06 -12.57
N PRO A 465 -10.94 25.40 -12.62
CA PRO A 465 -11.02 26.19 -11.39
C PRO A 465 -12.39 26.02 -10.73
N ALA A 466 -12.44 25.68 -9.43
CA ALA A 466 -13.71 25.60 -8.70
C ALA A 466 -14.41 26.96 -8.61
N GLU A 467 -13.60 28.02 -8.45
CA GLU A 467 -14.01 29.41 -8.58
C GLU A 467 -13.21 30.07 -9.72
N LEU A 468 -13.92 30.55 -10.73
CA LEU A 468 -13.32 31.18 -11.89
C LEU A 468 -12.91 32.62 -11.58
N ASN A 469 -11.63 32.95 -11.83
CA ASN A 469 -11.18 34.33 -11.86
C ASN A 469 -11.55 34.94 -13.22
N HIS A 470 -12.60 35.75 -13.20
CA HIS A 470 -13.16 36.36 -14.41
C HIS A 470 -12.13 37.21 -15.17
N GLU A 471 -11.44 38.12 -14.48
CA GLU A 471 -10.44 39.02 -15.07
C GLU A 471 -9.29 38.25 -15.72
N LYS A 472 -8.83 37.19 -15.05
CA LYS A 472 -7.80 36.31 -15.59
C LYS A 472 -8.28 35.61 -16.86
N LEU A 473 -9.50 35.09 -16.86
CA LEU A 473 -10.06 34.46 -18.05
C LEU A 473 -10.14 35.46 -19.21
N GLU A 474 -10.72 36.65 -19.00
CA GLU A 474 -10.83 37.70 -20.02
C GLU A 474 -9.45 38.06 -20.61
N SER A 475 -8.43 38.14 -19.76
CA SER A 475 -7.06 38.43 -20.22
C SER A 475 -6.49 37.35 -21.13
N LEU A 476 -6.75 36.07 -20.84
CA LEU A 476 -6.26 34.92 -21.60
C LEU A 476 -7.04 34.71 -22.91
N THR A 477 -8.26 35.21 -22.98
CA THR A 477 -9.16 35.06 -24.15
C THR A 477 -9.42 36.37 -24.90
N ARG A 478 -8.61 37.42 -24.66
CA ARG A 478 -8.81 38.76 -25.26
C ARG A 478 -8.77 38.77 -26.79
N GLU A 479 -7.96 37.90 -27.39
CA GLU A 479 -7.82 37.77 -28.84
C GLU A 479 -9.14 37.35 -29.50
N ALA A 480 -9.46 37.95 -30.67
CA ALA A 480 -10.72 37.68 -31.37
C ALA A 480 -10.94 36.18 -31.68
N THR A 481 -9.87 35.44 -31.95
CA THR A 481 -9.90 33.98 -32.19
C THR A 481 -10.23 33.16 -30.95
N LYS A 482 -10.13 33.73 -29.74
CA LYS A 482 -10.34 33.06 -28.45
C LYS A 482 -11.65 33.48 -27.75
N GLN A 483 -12.42 34.40 -28.33
CA GLN A 483 -13.71 34.85 -27.76
C GLN A 483 -14.77 33.74 -27.70
N GLN A 484 -14.74 32.81 -28.66
CA GLN A 484 -15.58 31.61 -28.58
C GLN A 484 -15.21 30.73 -27.39
N ILE A 485 -13.92 30.66 -27.05
CA ILE A 485 -13.42 29.90 -25.90
C ILE A 485 -13.94 30.50 -24.59
N TYR A 486 -13.93 31.84 -24.47
CA TYR A 486 -14.50 32.55 -23.33
C TYR A 486 -15.98 32.19 -23.12
N THR A 487 -16.77 32.27 -24.20
CA THR A 487 -18.21 31.98 -24.15
C THR A 487 -18.49 30.54 -23.72
N VAL A 488 -17.71 29.59 -24.26
CA VAL A 488 -17.81 28.18 -23.89
C VAL A 488 -17.48 27.98 -22.42
N ILE A 489 -16.36 28.54 -21.91
CA ILE A 489 -15.98 28.40 -20.50
C ILE A 489 -17.09 28.96 -19.60
N MET A 490 -17.54 30.20 -19.84
CA MET A 490 -18.58 30.85 -19.03
C MET A 490 -19.89 30.07 -18.99
N SER A 491 -20.22 29.29 -20.03
CA SER A 491 -21.43 28.44 -20.03
C SER A 491 -21.42 27.34 -18.95
N PHE A 492 -20.24 27.00 -18.42
CA PHE A 492 -20.05 26.01 -17.35
C PHE A 492 -19.95 26.61 -15.94
N TYR A 493 -19.98 27.94 -15.81
CA TYR A 493 -19.93 28.63 -14.52
C TYR A 493 -21.25 29.34 -14.23
N GLU A 494 -21.56 29.49 -12.96
CA GLU A 494 -22.71 30.22 -12.47
C GLU A 494 -22.32 31.15 -11.32
N GLU A 495 -23.06 32.23 -11.15
CA GLU A 495 -22.81 33.18 -10.08
C GLU A 495 -23.46 32.69 -8.77
N VAL A 496 -22.64 32.47 -7.75
CA VAL A 496 -23.07 31.99 -6.43
C VAL A 496 -22.61 32.97 -5.35
N MET A 497 -23.42 33.16 -4.31
CA MET A 497 -23.03 33.95 -3.13
C MET A 497 -22.37 33.02 -2.12
N VAL A 498 -21.14 33.34 -1.71
CA VAL A 498 -20.36 32.56 -0.73
C VAL A 498 -19.96 33.47 0.43
N GLU A 499 -20.15 32.98 1.66
CA GLU A 499 -19.71 33.68 2.87
C GLU A 499 -18.19 33.59 3.01
N ARG A 500 -17.53 34.74 3.22
CA ARG A 500 -16.09 34.82 3.52
C ARG A 500 -15.85 35.70 4.73
N GLU A 501 -14.92 35.28 5.56
CA GLU A 501 -14.40 36.11 6.64
C GLU A 501 -13.42 37.14 6.09
N LYS A 502 -13.69 38.41 6.34
CA LYS A 502 -12.77 39.51 6.00
C LYS A 502 -12.70 40.43 7.20
N ASP A 503 -11.49 40.60 7.75
CA ASP A 503 -11.23 41.44 8.94
C ASP A 503 -12.08 41.08 10.17
N GLY A 504 -12.45 39.81 10.33
CA GLY A 504 -13.25 39.30 11.47
C GLY A 504 -14.77 39.46 11.32
N GLU A 505 -15.25 39.93 10.17
CA GLU A 505 -16.68 39.97 9.82
C GLU A 505 -17.00 39.01 8.67
N THR A 506 -18.15 38.34 8.75
CA THR A 506 -18.65 37.46 7.68
C THR A 506 -19.32 38.30 6.60
N VAL A 507 -18.74 38.31 5.40
CA VAL A 507 -19.24 39.06 4.25
C VAL A 507 -19.65 38.11 3.13
N ASN A 508 -20.81 38.36 2.52
CA ASN A 508 -21.28 37.62 1.36
C ASN A 508 -20.59 38.14 0.08
N VAL A 509 -19.81 37.28 -0.59
CA VAL A 509 -19.08 37.60 -1.81
C VAL A 509 -19.65 36.82 -2.98
N LYS A 510 -19.87 37.52 -4.10
CA LYS A 510 -20.33 36.90 -5.35
C LYS A 510 -19.13 36.28 -6.07
N VAL A 511 -19.20 34.97 -6.35
CA VAL A 511 -18.15 34.21 -7.04
C VAL A 511 -18.73 33.46 -8.24
N LEU A 512 -17.91 33.21 -9.26
CA LEU A 512 -18.28 32.35 -10.38
C LEU A 512 -17.86 30.92 -10.04
N SER A 513 -18.83 30.07 -9.68
CA SER A 513 -18.58 28.68 -9.30
C SER A 513 -18.86 27.72 -10.47
N LEU A 514 -18.08 26.65 -10.55
CA LEU A 514 -18.30 25.59 -11.54
C LEU A 514 -19.62 24.86 -11.25
N LYS A 515 -20.46 24.70 -12.27
CA LYS A 515 -21.74 23.97 -12.15
C LYS A 515 -21.52 22.52 -11.71
N GLN A 516 -22.45 21.98 -10.93
CA GLN A 516 -22.33 20.62 -10.38
C GLN A 516 -22.69 19.53 -11.40
N ASP A 517 -23.68 19.77 -12.27
CA ASP A 517 -24.22 18.74 -13.18
C ASP A 517 -23.61 18.79 -14.59
N ILE A 518 -22.28 18.64 -14.67
CA ILE A 518 -21.54 18.64 -15.95
C ILE A 518 -21.22 17.20 -16.38
N SER A 519 -21.58 16.85 -17.62
CA SER A 519 -21.26 15.53 -18.19
C SER A 519 -19.75 15.28 -18.25
N THR A 520 -19.29 14.03 -18.11
CA THR A 520 -17.85 13.71 -18.17
C THR A 520 -17.20 14.17 -19.47
N LEU A 521 -17.91 14.05 -20.60
CA LEU A 521 -17.43 14.49 -21.90
C LEU A 521 -17.25 16.02 -21.97
N ASP A 522 -18.18 16.78 -21.40
CA ASP A 522 -18.09 18.23 -21.38
C ASP A 522 -17.06 18.73 -20.38
N MET A 523 -16.89 18.03 -19.24
CA MET A 523 -15.81 18.29 -18.30
C MET A 523 -14.44 18.03 -18.92
N GLU A 524 -14.29 16.95 -19.72
CA GLU A 524 -13.07 16.68 -20.48
C GLU A 524 -12.74 17.83 -21.45
N LYS A 525 -13.75 18.29 -22.22
CA LYS A 525 -13.58 19.42 -23.13
C LYS A 525 -13.15 20.68 -22.36
N LEU A 526 -13.83 20.97 -21.25
CA LEU A 526 -13.54 22.14 -20.42
C LEU A 526 -12.11 22.08 -19.86
N ALA A 527 -11.68 20.93 -19.35
CA ALA A 527 -10.33 20.70 -18.86
C ALA A 527 -9.28 20.94 -19.96
N LYS A 528 -9.48 20.37 -21.16
CA LYS A 528 -8.59 20.59 -22.32
C LYS A 528 -8.54 22.06 -22.73
N ILE A 529 -9.67 22.75 -22.66
CA ILE A 529 -9.75 24.19 -22.94
C ILE A 529 -8.90 24.99 -21.94
N PHE A 530 -9.03 24.74 -20.62
CA PHE A 530 -8.24 25.41 -19.59
C PHE A 530 -6.73 25.16 -19.73
N GLU A 531 -6.35 23.93 -20.09
CA GLU A 531 -4.97 23.56 -20.37
C GLU A 531 -4.41 24.29 -21.60
N ALA A 532 -5.20 24.35 -22.68
CA ALA A 532 -4.81 25.01 -23.93
C ALA A 532 -4.63 26.53 -23.77
N ILE A 533 -5.48 27.20 -23.00
CA ILE A 533 -5.33 28.63 -22.69
C ILE A 533 -4.27 28.90 -21.62
N GLY A 534 -3.68 27.86 -21.02
CA GLY A 534 -2.62 27.99 -20.03
C GLY A 534 -3.08 28.61 -18.70
N TYR A 535 -4.36 28.45 -18.33
CA TYR A 535 -4.94 29.13 -17.16
C TYR A 535 -4.15 28.88 -15.86
N PHE A 536 -3.57 27.70 -15.70
CA PHE A 536 -2.79 27.32 -14.51
C PHE A 536 -1.26 27.47 -14.68
N LYS A 537 -0.75 28.08 -15.75
CA LYS A 537 0.70 28.27 -15.94
C LYS A 537 1.23 29.39 -15.04
N ALA A 538 2.23 29.07 -14.20
CA ALA A 538 2.83 29.99 -13.22
C ALA A 538 3.53 31.21 -13.86
N SER A 539 4.02 31.09 -15.10
CA SER A 539 4.68 32.17 -15.84
C SER A 539 3.79 33.38 -16.14
N ASP A 540 2.47 33.19 -16.19
CA ASP A 540 1.53 34.24 -16.58
C ASP A 540 0.96 35.02 -15.38
N VAL A 541 1.02 34.44 -14.18
CA VAL A 541 0.68 35.13 -12.92
C VAL A 541 1.69 36.24 -12.59
N ILE A 542 2.96 36.05 -12.97
CA ILE A 542 4.03 37.05 -12.80
C ILE A 542 3.88 38.19 -13.82
N LYS A 543 3.48 37.88 -15.06
CA LYS A 543 3.23 38.91 -16.10
C LYS A 543 2.03 39.81 -15.75
N GLY A 544 0.95 39.25 -15.23
CA GLY A 544 -0.24 40.01 -14.83
C GLY A 544 0.00 41.00 -13.68
N LYS A 545 0.85 40.65 -12.71
CA LYS A 545 1.25 41.57 -11.63
C LYS A 545 2.21 42.67 -12.10
N LEU A 546 3.07 42.40 -13.08
CA LEU A 546 3.98 43.41 -13.64
C LEU A 546 3.26 44.39 -14.58
N SER A 547 2.24 43.96 -15.32
CA SER A 547 1.42 44.88 -16.14
C SER A 547 0.63 45.88 -15.31
N GLY A 548 0.19 45.51 -14.09
CA GLY A 548 -0.51 46.42 -13.17
C GLY A 548 0.39 47.45 -12.46
N ILE A 549 1.71 47.30 -12.55
CA ILE A 549 2.68 48.26 -11.98
C ILE A 549 3.12 49.30 -13.04
N PHE A 550 2.89 49.02 -14.32
CA PHE A 550 3.21 49.91 -15.45
C PHE A 550 1.98 50.39 -16.23
N SER A 551 0.78 50.30 -15.63
CA SER A 551 -0.47 50.90 -16.17
C SER A 551 -0.85 52.15 -15.40
#